data_AF-A0A1Y4IR22-F1
#
_entry.id   AF-A0A1Y4IR22-F1
#
_cell.length_a   1.000
_cell.length_b   1.000
_cell.length_c   1.000
_cell.angle_alpha   90.00
_cell.angle_beta   90.00
_cell.angle_gamma   90.00
#
_symmetry.space_group_name_H-M   'P 1'
#
loop_
_entity.id
_entity.type
_entity.pdbx_description
1 polymer ?
#
loop_
_entity_poly.entity_id
_entity_poly.type
_entity_poly.pdbx_seq_one_letter_code
_entity_poly.pdbx_strand_id
1 'polypeptide(L)'
;MTAEEKIRYIAEHNGLEKALDKLAEECAEYAAARIKHNLGEGNGEYLEELADVIIMRAEVQQLMPKEMKDQISEEINRKLDRQIERIREKEEHVYKRG
;
A
#
# COMPACT_ATOMS: atom_id res chain seq x y z
N MET A 1 11.93 22.38 -2.42
CA MET A 1 11.03 21.29 -2.79
C MET A 1 10.73 20.46 -1.55
N THR A 2 9.47 20.42 -1.13
CA THR A 2 8.95 19.48 -0.11
C THR A 2 8.98 18.04 -0.63
N ALA A 3 8.74 17.05 0.23
CA ALA A 3 8.63 15.64 -0.20
C ALA A 3 7.53 15.44 -1.25
N GLU A 4 6.35 16.05 -1.03
CA GLU A 4 5.23 16.01 -1.98
C GLU A 4 5.57 16.66 -3.32
N GLU A 5 6.30 17.78 -3.32
CA GLU A 5 6.75 18.44 -4.54
C GLU A 5 7.75 17.58 -5.32
N LYS A 6 8.62 16.83 -4.62
CA LYS A 6 9.55 15.88 -5.25
C LYS A 6 8.79 14.70 -5.88
N ILE A 7 7.87 14.09 -5.12
CA ILE A 7 7.03 12.97 -5.60
C ILE A 7 6.26 13.38 -6.84
N ARG A 8 5.59 14.54 -6.80
CA ARG A 8 4.84 15.04 -7.96
C ARG A 8 5.74 15.26 -9.17
N TYR A 9 6.90 15.90 -8.98
CA TYR A 9 7.85 16.14 -10.06
C TYR A 9 8.34 14.84 -10.72
N ILE A 10 8.66 13.82 -9.93
CA ILE A 10 9.11 12.51 -10.43
C ILE A 10 7.96 11.78 -11.15
N ALA A 11 6.77 11.78 -10.55
CA ALA A 11 5.59 11.13 -11.12
C ALA A 11 5.25 11.73 -12.50
N GLU A 12 5.22 13.06 -12.61
CA GLU A 12 4.95 13.77 -13.87
C GLU A 12 5.99 13.45 -14.95
N HIS A 13 7.26 13.24 -14.55
CA HIS A 13 8.33 12.86 -15.48
C HIS A 13 8.22 11.40 -15.96
N ASN A 14 7.91 10.47 -15.07
CA ASN A 14 7.92 9.03 -15.36
C ASN A 14 6.63 8.54 -16.03
N GLY A 15 5.48 9.11 -15.66
CA GLY A 15 4.17 8.67 -16.13
C GLY A 15 3.63 7.43 -15.41
N LEU A 16 2.33 7.16 -15.61
CA LEU A 16 1.56 6.22 -14.80
C LEU A 16 2.01 4.77 -14.95
N GLU A 17 2.23 4.29 -16.18
CA GLU A 17 2.61 2.89 -16.43
C GLU A 17 3.93 2.53 -15.72
N LYS A 18 4.95 3.40 -15.85
CA LYS A 18 6.23 3.18 -15.15
C LYS A 18 6.06 3.23 -13.63
N ALA A 19 5.22 4.13 -13.12
CA ALA A 19 4.94 4.20 -11.69
C ALA A 19 4.23 2.93 -11.18
N LEU A 20 3.35 2.33 -11.99
CA LEU A 20 2.68 1.07 -11.66
C LEU A 20 3.63 -0.13 -11.72
N ASP A 21 4.47 -0.23 -12.77
CA ASP A 21 5.48 -1.29 -12.90
C ASP A 21 6.45 -1.26 -11.72
N LYS A 22 6.95 -0.06 -11.39
CA LYS A 22 7.88 0.11 -10.27
C LYS A 22 7.19 -0.12 -8.93
N LEU A 23 5.94 0.31 -8.75
CA LEU A 23 5.15 -0.04 -7.56
C LEU A 23 5.04 -1.57 -7.37
N ALA A 24 4.86 -2.33 -8.46
CA ALA A 24 4.80 -3.78 -8.39
C ALA A 24 6.15 -4.42 -7.98
N GLU A 25 7.26 -3.89 -8.51
CA GLU A 25 8.62 -4.30 -8.13
C GLU A 25 8.89 -4.04 -6.64
N GLU A 26 8.64 -2.82 -6.17
CA GLU A 26 8.84 -2.42 -4.77
C GLU A 26 7.96 -3.24 -3.81
N CYS A 27 6.73 -3.60 -4.23
CA CYS A 27 5.89 -4.51 -3.45
C CYS A 27 6.51 -5.91 -3.31
N ALA A 28 7.20 -6.40 -4.35
CA ALA A 28 7.86 -7.69 -4.32
C ALA A 28 9.13 -7.66 -3.45
N GLU A 29 9.92 -6.59 -3.55
CA GLU A 29 11.10 -6.35 -2.72
C GLU A 29 10.73 -6.24 -1.24
N TYR A 30 9.70 -5.44 -0.93
CA TYR A 30 9.13 -5.36 0.42
C TYR A 30 8.65 -6.72 0.93
N ALA A 31 7.90 -7.47 0.13
CA ALA A 31 7.42 -8.79 0.53
C ALA A 31 8.58 -9.73 0.86
N ALA A 32 9.62 -9.77 0.02
CA ALA A 32 10.80 -10.60 0.23
C ALA A 32 11.57 -10.19 1.50
N ALA A 33 11.84 -8.90 1.68
CA ALA A 33 12.54 -8.38 2.85
C ALA A 33 11.75 -8.60 4.14
N ARG A 34 10.42 -8.41 4.12
CA ARG A 34 9.55 -8.64 5.27
C ARG A 34 9.52 -10.11 5.68
N ILE A 35 9.50 -11.03 4.71
CA ILE A 35 9.55 -12.47 4.98
C ILE A 35 10.89 -12.84 5.61
N LYS A 36 12.03 -12.40 5.05
CA LYS A 36 13.36 -12.65 5.63
C LYS A 36 13.45 -12.15 7.07
N HIS A 37 12.96 -10.94 7.33
CA HIS A 37 12.94 -10.39 8.68
C HIS A 37 12.10 -11.24 9.65
N ASN A 38 10.92 -11.73 9.24
CA ASN A 38 10.09 -12.61 10.07
C ASN A 38 10.78 -13.95 10.38
N LEU A 39 11.68 -14.42 9.50
CA LEU A 39 12.49 -15.63 9.71
C LEU A 39 13.73 -15.37 10.57
N GLY A 40 13.99 -14.13 10.98
CA GLY A 40 15.20 -13.74 11.71
C GLY A 40 16.46 -13.63 10.83
N GLU A 41 16.29 -13.59 9.51
CA GLU A 41 17.38 -13.53 8.52
C GLU A 41 17.62 -12.11 7.98
N GLY A 42 16.76 -11.15 8.33
CA GLY A 42 16.82 -9.75 7.86
C GLY A 42 17.21 -8.76 8.95
N ASN A 43 17.97 -7.72 8.58
CA ASN A 43 18.47 -6.68 9.47
C ASN A 43 17.69 -5.36 9.37
N GLY A 44 16.41 -5.43 8.99
CA GLY A 44 15.52 -4.27 8.94
C GLY A 44 15.39 -3.62 7.57
N GLU A 45 15.97 -4.22 6.53
CA GLU A 45 15.89 -3.74 5.13
C GLU A 45 14.43 -3.56 4.68
N TYR A 46 13.49 -4.33 5.24
CA TYR A 46 12.06 -4.20 4.93
C TYR A 46 11.48 -2.81 5.20
N LEU A 47 12.12 -1.98 6.05
CA LEU A 47 11.69 -0.60 6.28
C LEU A 47 12.04 0.33 5.12
N GLU A 48 13.18 0.08 4.45
CA GLU A 48 13.60 0.81 3.26
C GLU A 48 12.65 0.45 2.11
N GLU A 49 12.47 -0.84 1.85
CA GLU A 49 11.54 -1.33 0.82
C GLU A 49 10.09 -0.86 1.07
N LEU A 50 9.68 -0.75 2.33
CA LEU A 50 8.36 -0.19 2.66
C LEU A 50 8.27 1.30 2.34
N ALA A 51 9.36 2.06 2.55
CA ALA A 51 9.40 3.46 2.19
C ALA A 51 9.28 3.64 0.67
N ASP A 52 9.93 2.78 -0.12
CA ASP A 52 9.83 2.81 -1.57
C ASP A 52 8.42 2.47 -2.06
N VAL A 53 7.76 1.46 -1.48
CA VAL A 53 6.33 1.18 -1.74
C VAL A 53 5.45 2.41 -1.44
N ILE A 54 5.71 3.11 -0.32
CA ILE A 54 4.93 4.31 0.06
C ILE A 54 5.13 5.44 -0.96
N ILE A 55 6.37 5.66 -1.41
CA ILE A 55 6.70 6.66 -2.43
C ILE A 55 6.00 6.31 -3.75
N MET A 56 6.15 5.07 -4.23
CA MET A 56 5.55 4.65 -5.49
C MET A 56 4.03 4.69 -5.48
N ARG A 57 3.41 4.30 -4.35
CA ARG A 57 1.96 4.43 -4.16
C ARG A 57 1.53 5.90 -4.23
N ALA A 58 2.32 6.83 -3.69
CA ALA A 58 2.03 8.26 -3.78
C ALA A 58 2.14 8.78 -5.21
N GLU A 59 3.15 8.37 -5.99
CA GLU A 59 3.27 8.71 -7.41
C GLU A 59 2.06 8.21 -8.22
N VAL A 60 1.66 6.94 -8.03
CA VAL A 60 0.48 6.37 -8.67
C VAL A 60 -0.78 7.18 -8.31
N GLN A 61 -0.95 7.57 -7.04
CA GLN A 61 -2.09 8.40 -6.63
C GLN A 61 -2.17 9.77 -7.32
N GLN A 62 -1.02 10.41 -7.59
CA GLN A 62 -0.98 11.66 -8.35
C GLN A 62 -1.45 11.44 -9.80
N LEU A 63 -1.04 10.34 -10.41
CA LEU A 63 -1.20 10.09 -11.85
C LEU A 63 -2.50 9.37 -12.24
N MET A 64 -3.13 8.64 -11.31
CA MET A 64 -4.33 7.86 -11.62
C MET A 64 -5.46 8.73 -12.19
N PRO A 65 -6.06 8.33 -13.33
CA PRO A 65 -7.23 9.01 -13.89
C PRO A 65 -8.44 8.82 -12.97
N LYS A 66 -9.45 9.68 -13.14
CA LYS A 66 -10.63 9.72 -12.27
C LYS A 66 -11.36 8.37 -12.28
N GLU A 67 -11.50 7.75 -13.45
CA GLU A 67 -12.21 6.48 -13.63
C GLU A 67 -11.54 5.36 -12.82
N MET A 68 -10.21 5.30 -12.84
CA MET A 68 -9.44 4.33 -12.04
C MET A 68 -9.55 4.61 -10.54
N LYS A 69 -9.50 5.88 -10.14
CA LYS A 69 -9.69 6.29 -8.73
C LYS A 69 -11.07 5.87 -8.21
N ASP A 70 -12.11 6.07 -9.00
CA ASP A 70 -13.49 5.72 -8.64
C ASP A 70 -13.63 4.20 -8.45
N GLN A 71 -13.16 3.41 -9.42
CA GLN A 71 -13.17 1.94 -9.36
C GLN A 71 -12.42 1.39 -8.14
N ILE A 72 -11.21 1.89 -7.88
CA ILE A 72 -10.40 1.46 -6.73
C ILE A 72 -11.08 1.86 -5.42
N SER A 73 -11.68 3.05 -5.35
CA SER A 73 -12.35 3.53 -4.13
C SER A 73 -13.57 2.68 -3.77
N GLU A 74 -14.36 2.25 -4.76
CA GLU A 74 -15.46 1.30 -4.54
C GLU A 74 -14.96 -0.04 -3.97
N GLU A 75 -13.89 -0.59 -4.53
CA GLU A 75 -13.26 -1.82 -4.02
C GLU A 75 -12.70 -1.66 -2.61
N ILE A 76 -12.07 -0.52 -2.31
CA ILE A 76 -11.55 -0.20 -0.97
C ILE A 76 -12.71 -0.18 0.03
N ASN A 77 -13.77 0.59 -0.23
CA ASN A 77 -14.92 0.71 0.68
C ASN A 77 -15.53 -0.66 0.97
N ARG A 78 -15.80 -1.45 -0.08
CA ARG A 78 -16.31 -2.82 0.07
C ARG A 78 -15.39 -3.72 0.90
N LYS A 79 -14.06 -3.57 0.79
CA LYS A 79 -13.10 -4.37 1.57
C LYS A 79 -13.02 -3.90 3.02
N LEU A 80 -13.13 -2.60 3.28
CA LEU A 80 -13.13 -2.03 4.62
C LEU A 80 -14.39 -2.43 5.39
N ASP A 81 -15.57 -2.32 4.77
CA ASP A 81 -16.83 -2.74 5.37
C ASP A 81 -16.76 -4.20 5.85
N ARG A 82 -16.28 -5.10 4.98
CA ARG A 82 -16.06 -6.53 5.34
C ARG A 82 -15.08 -6.73 6.50
N GLN A 83 -14.04 -5.91 6.59
CA GLN A 83 -13.08 -6.01 7.70
C GLN A 83 -13.70 -5.54 9.02
N ILE A 84 -14.49 -4.47 8.98
CA ILE A 84 -15.23 -3.94 10.13
C ILE A 84 -16.25 -4.98 10.63
N GLU A 85 -17.01 -5.61 9.74
CA GLU A 85 -17.94 -6.69 10.10
C GLU A 85 -17.23 -7.84 10.83
N ARG A 86 -16.09 -8.33 10.30
CA ARG A 86 -15.29 -9.39 10.93
C ARG A 86 -14.74 -9.00 12.30
N ILE A 87 -14.44 -7.72 12.52
CA ILE A 87 -14.00 -7.22 13.83
C ILE A 87 -15.17 -7.27 14.81
N ARG A 88 -16.34 -6.74 14.41
CA ARG A 88 -17.56 -6.74 15.24
C ARG A 88 -18.01 -8.15 15.63
N GLU A 89 -18.00 -9.09 14.70
CA GLU A 89 -18.33 -10.50 14.97
C GLU A 89 -17.39 -11.13 16.01
N LYS A 90 -16.09 -10.84 15.93
CA LYS A 90 -15.11 -11.32 16.92
C LYS A 90 -15.37 -10.71 18.30
N GLU A 91 -15.67 -9.42 18.37
CA GLU A 91 -15.96 -8.72 19.62
C GLU A 91 -17.24 -9.27 20.28
N GLU A 92 -18.30 -9.47 19.51
CA GLU A 92 -19.54 -10.09 20.01
C GLU A 92 -19.34 -11.53 20.51
N HIS A 93 -18.50 -12.31 19.82
CA HIS A 93 -18.19 -13.68 20.24
C HIS A 93 -17.36 -13.75 21.53
N VAL A 94 -16.46 -12.78 21.76
CA VAL A 94 -15.73 -12.66 23.02
C VAL A 94 -16.69 -12.28 24.16
N TYR A 95 -17.60 -11.32 23.92
CA TYR A 95 -18.58 -10.89 24.93
C TYR A 95 -19.55 -12.00 25.36
N LYS A 96 -19.97 -12.87 24.43
CA LYS A 96 -20.89 -13.99 24.72
C LYS A 96 -20.23 -15.18 25.44
N ARG A 97 -18.90 -15.19 25.62
CA ARG A 97 -18.15 -16.28 26.27
C ARG A 97 -17.50 -15.90 27.60
N GLY A 98 -17.54 -14.62 27.99
CA GLY A 98 -17.09 -14.11 29.29
C GLY A 98 -18.27 -13.90 30.24
#